data_AF-A0A2T2RIA0-F1
#
_entry.id   AF-A0A2T2RIA0-F1
#
_cell.length_a   1.000
_cell.length_b   1.000
_cell.length_c   1.000
_cell.angle_alpha   90.00
_cell.angle_beta   90.00
_cell.angle_gamma   90.00
#
_symmetry.space_group_name_H-M   'P 1'
#
loop_
_entity.id
_entity.type
_entity.pdbx_description
1 polymer ?
#
loop_
_entity_poly.entity_id
_entity_poly.type
_entity_poly.pdbx_seq_one_letter_code
_entity_poly.pdbx_strand_id
1 'polypeptide(L)'
;MQVTLDPQQHRRAAAKAEALGVSLGEYLRRVVAADLAETSDERGDISEIFGIGDSGGSDIARHKDRDLGDAIAADAGTARGEEP
;
A
#
# COMPACT_ATOMS: atom_id res chain seq x y z
N MET A 1 -13.15 -0.83 -35.45
CA MET A 1 -11.87 -0.15 -35.14
C MET A 1 -10.88 -1.22 -34.69
N GLN A 2 -9.66 -1.20 -35.22
CA GLN A 2 -8.62 -2.19 -34.91
C GLN A 2 -7.47 -1.48 -34.21
N VAL A 3 -7.01 -2.03 -33.08
CA VAL A 3 -5.87 -1.52 -32.32
C VAL A 3 -4.78 -2.57 -32.36
N THR A 4 -3.58 -2.17 -32.77
CA THR A 4 -2.42 -3.05 -32.83
C THR A 4 -1.58 -2.86 -31.58
N LEU A 5 -1.25 -3.97 -30.91
CA LEU A 5 -0.31 -3.99 -29.80
C LEU A 5 1.05 -4.44 -30.30
N ASP A 6 2.11 -3.96 -29.66
CA ASP A 6 3.43 -4.55 -29.83
C ASP A 6 3.37 -6.07 -29.53
N PRO A 7 4.08 -6.94 -30.28
CA PRO A 7 4.02 -8.39 -30.07
C PRO A 7 4.32 -8.84 -28.64
N GLN A 8 5.20 -8.15 -27.92
CA GLN A 8 5.49 -8.45 -26.51
C GLN A 8 4.31 -8.06 -25.61
N GLN A 9 3.68 -6.92 -25.86
CA GLN A 9 2.48 -6.48 -25.14
C GLN A 9 1.31 -7.43 -25.39
N HIS A 10 1.10 -7.85 -26.63
CA HIS A 10 0.07 -8.82 -26.98
C HIS A 10 0.25 -10.13 -26.22
N ARG A 11 1.47 -10.70 -26.21
CA ARG A 11 1.76 -11.94 -25.48
C ARG A 11 1.52 -11.80 -23.97
N ARG A 12 1.93 -10.69 -23.37
CA ARG A 12 1.71 -10.42 -21.95
C ARG A 12 0.24 -10.24 -21.61
N ALA A 13 -0.52 -9.54 -22.45
CA ALA A 13 -1.95 -9.36 -22.28
C ALA A 13 -2.71 -10.68 -22.40
N ALA A 14 -2.33 -11.53 -23.37
CA ALA A 14 -2.92 -12.87 -23.53
C ALA A 14 -2.66 -13.76 -22.30
N ALA A 15 -1.42 -13.79 -21.80
CA ALA A 15 -1.08 -14.56 -20.60
C ALA A 15 -1.84 -14.09 -19.36
N LYS A 16 -2.01 -12.77 -19.19
CA LYS A 16 -2.83 -12.22 -18.09
C LYS A 16 -4.31 -12.58 -18.24
N ALA A 17 -4.87 -12.52 -19.45
CA ALA A 17 -6.25 -12.90 -19.71
C ALA A 17 -6.48 -14.39 -19.39
N GLU A 18 -5.56 -15.27 -19.79
CA GLU A 18 -5.58 -16.71 -19.48
C GLU A 18 -5.54 -16.95 -17.96
N ALA A 19 -4.62 -16.28 -17.25
CA ALA A 19 -4.51 -16.39 -15.79
C ALA A 19 -5.79 -15.93 -15.07
N LEU A 20 -6.55 -15.00 -15.67
CA LEU A 20 -7.83 -14.51 -15.16
C LEU A 20 -9.05 -15.32 -15.64
N GLY A 21 -8.85 -16.32 -16.52
CA GLY A 21 -9.94 -17.12 -17.08
C GLY A 21 -10.87 -16.34 -18.00
N VAL A 22 -10.41 -15.26 -18.63
CA VAL A 22 -11.21 -14.42 -19.53
C VAL A 22 -10.58 -14.34 -20.92
N SER A 23 -11.36 -13.94 -21.92
CA SER A 23 -10.83 -13.68 -23.26
C SER A 23 -9.91 -12.45 -23.27
N LEU A 24 -8.96 -12.40 -24.20
CA LEU A 24 -8.11 -11.21 -24.38
C LEU A 24 -8.93 -9.93 -24.61
N GLY A 25 -10.02 -10.02 -25.37
CA GLY A 25 -10.91 -8.87 -25.61
C GLY A 25 -11.65 -8.40 -24.35
N GLU A 26 -12.03 -9.32 -23.45
CA GLU A 26 -12.58 -8.97 -22.13
C GLU A 26 -11.52 -8.32 -21.24
N TYR A 27 -10.31 -8.88 -21.20
CA TYR A 27 -9.19 -8.30 -20.46
C TYR A 27 -8.92 -6.84 -20.90
N LEU A 28 -8.84 -6.60 -22.21
CA LEU A 28 -8.63 -5.24 -22.75
C LEU A 28 -9.78 -4.30 -22.41
N ARG A 29 -11.03 -4.76 -22.46
CA ARG A 29 -12.19 -3.95 -22.05
C ARG A 29 -12.10 -3.54 -20.58
N ARG A 30 -11.68 -4.44 -19.68
CA ARG A 30 -11.49 -4.12 -18.26
C ARG A 30 -10.37 -3.11 -18.03
N VAL A 31 -9.24 -3.26 -18.73
CA VAL A 31 -8.12 -2.31 -18.65
C VAL A 31 -8.57 -0.92 -19.08
N VAL A 32 -9.25 -0.80 -20.21
CA VAL A 32 -9.76 0.49 -20.69
C VAL A 32 -10.81 1.06 -19.74
N ALA A 33 -11.72 0.24 -19.23
CA ALA A 33 -12.73 0.70 -18.27
C ALA A 33 -12.11 1.22 -16.96
N ALA A 34 -11.06 0.56 -16.46
CA ALA A 34 -10.34 1.01 -15.26
C ALA A 34 -9.60 2.34 -15.50
N ASP A 35 -8.87 2.45 -16.61
CA ASP A 35 -8.16 3.68 -17.00
C ASP A 35 -9.10 4.89 -17.14
N LEU A 36 -10.28 4.66 -17.73
CA LEU A 36 -11.31 5.70 -17.88
C LEU A 36 -12.08 6.00 -16.58
N ALA A 37 -12.12 5.05 -15.64
CA ALA A 37 -12.71 5.27 -14.31
C ALA A 37 -11.81 6.17 -13.44
N GLU A 38 -10.48 6.02 -13.53
CA GLU A 38 -9.53 6.87 -12.80
C GLU A 38 -9.59 8.36 -13.18
N THR A 39 -10.20 8.68 -14.32
CA THR A 39 -10.42 10.07 -14.76
C THR A 39 -11.74 10.68 -14.25
N SER A 40 -12.60 9.89 -13.59
CA SER A 40 -13.94 10.28 -13.15
C SER A 40 -14.05 10.16 -11.63
N ASP A 41 -13.56 11.17 -10.90
CA ASP A 41 -13.58 11.27 -9.43
C ASP A 41 -12.72 10.18 -8.73
N GLU A 42 -11.64 10.47 -8.03
CA GLU A 42 -11.60 11.24 -6.80
C GLU A 42 -10.14 11.69 -6.62
N ARG A 43 -9.89 13.01 -6.63
CA ARG A 43 -8.80 13.51 -5.78
C ARG A 43 -9.27 13.27 -4.36
N GLY A 44 -9.03 12.06 -3.83
CA GLY A 44 -9.31 11.73 -2.45
C GLY A 44 -8.81 12.87 -1.58
N ASP A 45 -9.68 13.35 -0.69
CA ASP A 45 -9.34 14.43 0.22
C ASP A 45 -8.09 13.99 0.99
N ILE A 46 -6.97 14.70 0.76
CA ILE A 46 -5.67 14.40 1.36
C ILE A 46 -5.80 14.34 2.90
N SER A 47 -6.82 14.97 3.46
CA SER A 47 -7.20 14.93 4.88
C SER A 47 -7.44 13.51 5.41
N GLU A 48 -7.87 12.54 4.59
CA GLU A 48 -8.08 11.15 5.02
C GLU A 48 -6.78 10.37 5.21
N ILE A 49 -5.72 10.73 4.47
CA ILE A 49 -4.39 10.09 4.57
C ILE A 49 -3.68 10.53 5.86
N PHE A 50 -3.92 11.74 6.34
CA PHE A 50 -3.35 12.26 7.59
C PHE A 50 -4.05 11.75 8.87
N GLY A 51 -5.23 11.14 8.74
CA GLY A 51 -5.99 10.58 9.87
C GLY A 51 -5.37 9.32 10.51
N ILE A 52 -4.37 8.70 9.87
CA ILE A 52 -3.68 7.52 10.42
C ILE A 52 -2.78 7.88 11.62
N GLY A 53 -2.47 9.17 11.82
CA GLY A 53 -1.64 9.66 12.93
C GLY A 53 -2.39 10.00 14.22
N ASP A 54 -3.72 10.15 14.21
CA ASP A 54 -4.52 10.49 15.40
C ASP A 54 -5.23 9.26 15.96
N SER A 55 -4.44 8.28 16.38
CA SER A 55 -4.94 7.24 17.29
C SER A 55 -4.92 7.87 18.68
N GLY A 56 -6.02 8.51 19.10
CA GLY A 56 -6.16 9.27 20.35
C GLY A 56 -5.86 8.55 21.68
N GLY A 57 -5.17 7.41 21.65
CA GLY A 57 -4.67 6.65 22.79
C GLY A 57 -3.15 6.71 23.03
N SER A 58 -2.33 7.26 22.12
CA SER A 58 -0.88 7.43 22.39
C SER A 58 -0.28 8.61 21.67
N ASP A 59 -0.17 9.73 22.39
CA ASP A 59 0.57 10.90 21.94
C ASP A 59 2.08 10.71 22.12
N ILE A 60 2.64 9.79 21.31
CA ILE A 60 4.07 9.50 21.24
C ILE A 60 4.85 10.76 20.81
N ALA A 61 4.20 11.67 20.08
CA ALA A 61 4.83 12.90 19.62
C ALA A 61 5.16 13.87 20.77
N ARG A 62 4.32 13.94 21.81
CA ARG A 62 4.57 14.81 22.97
C ARG A 62 5.51 14.21 24.03
N HIS A 63 5.65 12.88 24.08
CA HIS A 63 6.40 12.20 25.14
C HIS A 63 7.54 11.31 24.64
N LYS A 64 7.92 11.44 23.36
CA LYS A 64 8.94 10.63 22.68
C LYS A 64 10.20 10.38 23.54
N ASP A 65 10.72 11.42 24.18
CA ASP A 65 11.96 11.32 24.96
C ASP A 65 11.79 10.49 26.23
N ARG A 66 10.60 10.55 26.85
CA ARG A 66 10.26 9.74 28.02
C ARG A 66 10.06 8.28 27.64
N ASP A 67 9.30 8.01 26.58
CA ASP A 67 9.01 6.65 26.14
C ASP A 67 10.29 5.94 25.64
N LEU A 68 11.19 6.68 24.99
CA LEU A 68 12.51 6.19 24.60
C LEU A 68 13.41 5.96 25.82
N GLY A 69 13.37 6.84 26.81
CA GLY A 69 14.13 6.69 28.06
C GLY A 69 13.72 5.46 28.85
N ASP A 70 12.42 5.21 28.99
CA ASP A 70 11.88 4.04 29.69
C ASP A 70 12.24 2.73 28.96
N ALA A 71 12.23 2.72 27.62
CA ALA A 71 12.64 1.57 26.83
C ALA A 71 14.14 1.24 26.96
N ILE A 72 15.01 2.26 26.94
CA ILE A 72 16.46 2.08 27.13
C ILE A 72 16.76 1.62 28.56
N ALA A 73 16.05 2.14 29.56
CA ALA A 73 16.22 1.73 30.95
C ALA A 73 15.80 0.27 31.20
N ALA A 74 14.72 -0.20 30.55
CA ALA A 74 14.27 -1.58 30.63
C ALA A 74 15.27 -2.57 29.99
N ASP A 75 15.88 -2.19 28.86
CA ASP A 75 16.92 -2.98 28.19
C ASP A 75 18.22 -3.03 29.04
N ALA A 76 18.64 -1.89 29.59
CA ALA A 76 19.82 -1.79 30.45
C ALA A 76 19.65 -2.48 31.82
N GLY A 77 18.41 -2.66 32.30
CA GLY A 77 18.10 -3.46 33.49
C GLY A 77 18.19 -4.97 33.22
N THR A 78 17.85 -5.40 32.01
CA THR A 78 17.94 -6.80 31.58
C THR A 78 19.40 -7.24 31.40
N ALA A 79 20.29 -6.33 30.97
CA ALA A 79 21.72 -6.58 30.85
C ALA A 79 22.50 -6.67 32.18
N ARG A 80 21.82 -6.54 33.35
CA ARG A 80 22.47 -6.51 34.67
C ARG A 80 22.03 -7.63 35.62
N GLY A 81 21.47 -8.72 35.10
CA GLY A 81 21.00 -9.86 35.89
C GLY A 81 21.60 -11.20 35.47
N GLU A 82 22.87 -11.43 35.84
CA GLU A 82 23.55 -12.74 36.03
C GLU A 82 24.77 -12.43 36.91
N GLU A 83 25.05 -12.97 38.11
CA GLU A 83 24.48 -13.92 39.08
C GLU A 83 25.21 -13.63 40.43
N PRO A 84 25.23 -14.55 41.42
CA PRO A 84 24.22 -14.98 42.40
C PRO A 84 24.30 -14.25 43.76
#